data_AF-A0A832MCV3-F1
#
_entry.id   AF-A0A832MCV3-F1
#
_cell.length_a   1.000
_cell.length_b   1.000
_cell.length_c   1.000
_cell.angle_alpha   90.00
_cell.angle_beta   90.00
_cell.angle_gamma   90.00
#
_symmetry.space_group_name_H-M   'P 1'
#
loop_
_entity.id
_entity.type
_entity.pdbx_description
1 polymer ?
#
loop_
_entity_poly.entity_id
_entity_poly.type
_entity_poly.pdbx_seq_one_letter_code
_entity_poly.pdbx_strand_id
1 'polypeptide(L)'
;MHTQVTEFRRTALTALLDRVVWNTPVIDIHTHLYDPLMGGLLLWGIDELLVYHYLVAEAFRRIETPYEDFWRLTKTEQADLVWNQLFVKHSPISEACRGVLTTLHKLGLDPRQRDLASLRNWFAQWDPERYVNRCLELANVQTLYMTNSPFDE
;
A
#
# COMPACT_ATOMS: atom_id res chain seq x y z
N MET A 1 34.39 -33.66 6.66
CA MET A 1 33.24 -33.96 7.55
C MET A 1 32.23 -32.82 7.41
N HIS A 2 31.11 -33.04 6.72
CA HIS A 2 29.99 -32.11 6.78
C HIS A 2 29.26 -32.34 8.10
N THR A 3 29.38 -31.41 9.03
CA THR A 3 28.58 -31.43 10.26
C THR A 3 27.12 -31.24 9.87
N GLN A 4 26.29 -32.25 10.08
CA GLN A 4 24.85 -32.14 9.81
C GLN A 4 24.25 -31.06 10.72
N VAL A 5 23.56 -30.09 10.10
CA VAL A 5 22.81 -29.07 10.84
C VAL A 5 21.57 -29.74 11.43
N THR A 6 21.43 -29.68 12.76
CA THR A 6 20.25 -30.21 13.44
C THR A 6 19.03 -29.33 13.19
N GLU A 7 17.83 -29.92 13.25
CA GLU A 7 16.59 -29.16 13.08
C GLU A 7 16.47 -28.03 14.12
N PHE A 8 16.86 -28.29 15.37
CA PHE A 8 16.94 -27.28 16.42
C PHE A 8 17.77 -26.05 16.00
N ARG A 9 18.95 -26.27 15.39
CA ARG A 9 19.81 -25.16 14.91
C ARG A 9 19.17 -24.40 13.77
N ARG A 10 18.47 -25.10 12.86
CA ARG A 10 17.72 -24.47 11.76
C ARG A 10 16.60 -23.58 12.31
N THR A 11 15.75 -24.11 13.20
CA THR A 11 14.66 -23.35 13.82
C THR A 11 15.17 -22.14 14.59
N ALA A 12 16.23 -22.30 15.39
CA ALA A 12 16.82 -21.20 16.15
C ALA A 12 17.39 -20.10 15.22
N LEU A 13 18.03 -20.49 14.12
CA LEU A 13 18.53 -19.55 13.13
C LEU A 13 17.39 -18.83 12.42
N THR A 14 16.34 -19.53 11.99
CA THR A 14 15.15 -18.90 11.37
C THR A 14 14.52 -17.89 12.32
N ALA A 15 14.29 -18.25 13.58
CA ALA A 15 13.73 -17.32 14.57
C ALA A 15 14.63 -16.10 14.81
N LEU A 16 15.96 -16.29 14.81
CA LEU A 16 16.91 -15.19 14.89
C LEU A 16 16.83 -14.28 13.66
N LEU A 17 16.82 -14.85 12.45
CA LEU A 17 16.74 -14.12 11.19
C LEU A 17 15.43 -13.33 11.12
N ASP A 18 14.29 -13.95 11.43
CA ASP A 18 13.00 -13.27 11.47
C ASP A 18 13.06 -12.07 12.41
N ARG A 19 13.57 -12.26 13.63
CA ARG A 19 13.69 -11.17 14.60
C ARG A 19 14.61 -10.05 14.09
N VAL A 20 15.74 -10.38 13.49
CA VAL A 20 16.68 -9.37 12.98
C VAL A 20 16.05 -8.61 11.81
N VAL A 21 15.47 -9.31 10.84
CA VAL A 21 14.83 -8.69 9.67
C VAL A 21 13.66 -7.80 10.09
N TRP A 22 12.78 -8.27 10.98
CA TRP A 22 11.62 -7.50 11.42
C TRP A 22 11.96 -6.25 12.24
N ASN A 23 13.03 -6.30 13.05
CA ASN A 23 13.37 -5.19 13.95
C ASN A 23 14.42 -4.24 13.38
N THR A 24 15.06 -4.57 12.26
CA THR A 24 16.03 -3.65 11.63
C THR A 24 15.25 -2.50 10.97
N PRO A 25 15.46 -1.23 11.40
CA PRO A 25 14.79 -0.11 10.77
C PRO A 25 15.19 0.04 9.30
N VAL A 26 14.21 0.26 8.44
CA VAL A 26 14.38 0.38 7.00
C VAL A 26 14.81 1.80 6.64
N ILE A 27 15.81 1.90 5.76
CA ILE A 27 16.12 3.11 5.01
C ILE A 27 15.60 2.87 3.59
N ASP A 28 14.47 3.49 3.25
CA ASP A 28 13.90 3.40 1.91
C ASP A 28 14.57 4.45 1.01
N ILE A 29 15.54 3.98 0.23
CA ILE A 29 16.43 4.83 -0.55
C ILE A 29 15.79 5.39 -1.83
N HIS A 30 14.58 4.95 -2.20
CA HIS A 30 13.92 5.43 -3.40
C HIS A 30 12.40 5.32 -3.30
N THR A 31 11.75 6.47 -3.16
CA THR A 31 10.29 6.58 -3.14
C THR A 31 9.79 7.70 -4.07
N HIS A 32 8.51 7.65 -4.38
CA HIS A 32 7.76 8.78 -4.93
C HIS A 32 6.81 9.36 -3.86
N LEU A 33 7.28 9.39 -2.61
CA LEU A 33 6.59 10.06 -1.51
C LEU A 33 7.22 11.43 -1.27
N TYR A 34 6.45 12.32 -0.65
CA TYR A 34 6.86 13.68 -0.34
C TYR A 34 6.52 14.03 1.11
N ASP A 35 7.22 15.02 1.66
CA ASP A 35 6.93 15.54 2.99
C ASP A 35 5.48 16.08 3.06
N PRO A 36 4.72 15.87 4.16
CA PRO A 36 3.37 16.43 4.31
C PRO A 36 3.27 17.94 4.04
N LEU A 37 4.34 18.70 4.30
CA LEU A 37 4.42 20.13 3.99
C LEU A 37 4.39 20.44 2.49
N MET A 38 4.67 19.47 1.62
CA MET A 38 4.54 19.58 0.17
C MET A 38 3.11 19.36 -0.33
N GLY A 39 2.13 19.19 0.58
CA GLY A 39 0.71 19.23 0.27
C GLY A 39 0.29 18.16 -0.74
N GLY A 40 -0.29 18.59 -1.86
CA GLY A 40 -0.88 17.70 -2.87
C GLY A 40 0.08 16.73 -3.56
N LEU A 41 1.40 16.90 -3.38
CA LEU A 41 2.39 15.94 -3.87
C LEU A 41 2.41 14.65 -3.03
N LEU A 42 2.08 14.73 -1.74
CA LEU A 42 1.92 13.55 -0.90
C LEU A 42 0.58 12.88 -1.19
N LEU A 43 0.60 11.80 -1.96
CA LEU A 43 -0.56 10.97 -2.21
C LEU A 43 -0.76 9.96 -1.06
N TRP A 44 -1.94 9.96 -0.44
CA TRP A 44 -2.29 9.04 0.64
C TRP A 44 -3.81 8.81 0.72
N GLY A 45 -4.21 7.76 1.43
CA GLY A 45 -5.61 7.38 1.60
C GLY A 45 -6.06 6.25 0.67
N ILE A 46 -7.24 5.70 0.95
CA ILE A 46 -7.73 4.50 0.25
C ILE A 46 -7.96 4.72 -1.25
N ASP A 47 -8.46 5.90 -1.65
CA ASP A 47 -8.70 6.17 -3.08
C ASP A 47 -7.37 6.24 -3.84
N GLU A 48 -6.33 6.87 -3.29
CA GLU A 48 -4.98 6.90 -3.90
C GLU A 48 -4.37 5.50 -4.01
N LEU A 49 -4.54 4.66 -2.97
CA LEU A 49 -4.11 3.27 -3.01
C LEU A 49 -4.78 2.49 -4.14
N LEU A 50 -6.08 2.73 -4.36
CA LEU A 50 -6.87 2.02 -5.37
C LEU A 50 -6.64 2.52 -6.80
N VAL A 51 -6.30 3.80 -6.98
CA VAL A 51 -5.95 4.34 -8.31
C VAL A 51 -4.45 4.29 -8.60
N TYR A 52 -3.67 3.58 -7.80
CA TYR A 52 -2.28 3.28 -8.10
C TYR A 52 -2.18 2.59 -9.48
N HIS A 53 -1.23 3.02 -10.30
CA HIS A 53 -1.21 2.66 -11.72
C HIS A 53 -1.11 1.15 -12.00
N TYR A 54 -0.59 0.35 -11.05
CA TYR A 54 -0.62 -1.12 -11.15
C TYR A 54 -2.07 -1.65 -11.13
N LEU A 55 -2.89 -1.15 -10.19
CA LEU A 55 -4.30 -1.55 -10.08
C LEU A 55 -5.14 -1.00 -11.22
N VAL A 56 -4.85 0.22 -11.69
CA VAL A 56 -5.50 0.76 -12.90
C VAL A 56 -5.21 -0.13 -14.10
N ALA A 57 -3.96 -0.54 -14.31
CA ALA A 57 -3.58 -1.45 -15.39
C ALA A 57 -4.27 -2.82 -15.25
N GLU A 58 -4.35 -3.38 -14.04
CA GLU A 58 -5.08 -4.63 -13.79
C GLU A 58 -6.58 -4.50 -14.03
N ALA A 59 -7.20 -3.39 -13.61
CA ALA A 59 -8.61 -3.09 -13.81
C ALA A 59 -8.95 -2.98 -15.30
N PHE A 60 -8.09 -2.34 -16.11
CA PHE A 60 -8.25 -2.26 -17.57
C PHE A 60 -8.27 -3.62 -18.27
N ARG A 61 -7.80 -4.70 -17.63
CA ARG A 61 -7.93 -6.06 -18.16
C ARG A 61 -9.31 -6.68 -17.91
N ARG A 62 -10.16 -6.04 -17.10
CA ARG A 62 -11.46 -6.55 -16.64
C ARG A 62 -12.62 -5.62 -16.93
N ILE A 63 -12.38 -4.32 -17.02
CA ILE A 63 -13.44 -3.32 -17.23
C ILE A 63 -13.75 -3.19 -18.72
N GLU A 64 -15.02 -2.92 -19.00
CA GLU A 64 -15.51 -2.62 -20.36
C GLU A 64 -15.53 -1.11 -20.64
N THR A 65 -15.37 -0.29 -19.60
CA THR A 65 -15.32 1.17 -19.71
C THR A 65 -14.18 1.58 -20.65
N PRO A 66 -14.46 2.39 -21.69
CA PRO A 66 -13.42 2.91 -22.57
C PRO A 66 -12.35 3.67 -21.79
N TYR A 67 -11.10 3.62 -22.28
CA TYR A 67 -9.95 4.27 -21.64
C TYR A 67 -10.21 5.74 -21.32
N GLU A 68 -10.68 6.51 -22.32
CA GLU A 68 -10.96 7.94 -22.14
C GLU A 68 -12.09 8.20 -21.16
N ASP A 69 -13.04 7.28 -21.04
CA ASP A 69 -14.19 7.42 -20.15
C ASP A 69 -13.75 7.24 -18.69
N PHE A 70 -12.84 6.29 -18.43
CA PHE A 70 -12.24 6.10 -17.11
C PHE A 70 -11.49 7.35 -16.63
N TRP A 71 -10.74 8.01 -17.51
CA TRP A 71 -9.98 9.22 -17.15
C TRP A 71 -10.84 10.48 -17.01
N ARG A 72 -12.11 10.44 -17.43
CA ARG A 72 -13.10 11.51 -17.14
C ARG A 72 -13.81 11.33 -15.80
N LEU A 73 -13.71 10.14 -15.19
CA LEU A 73 -14.24 9.91 -13.86
C LEU A 73 -13.46 10.71 -12.81
N THR A 74 -14.14 11.09 -11.74
CA THR A 74 -13.48 11.54 -10.52
C THR A 74 -12.64 10.41 -9.90
N LYS A 75 -11.64 10.75 -9.09
CA LYS A 75 -10.79 9.76 -8.41
C LYS A 75 -11.60 8.76 -7.58
N THR A 76 -12.64 9.23 -6.90
CA THR A 76 -13.54 8.37 -6.12
C THR A 76 -14.28 7.38 -7.00
N GLU A 77 -14.79 7.81 -8.15
CA GLU A 77 -15.44 6.92 -9.14
C GLU A 77 -14.45 5.92 -9.76
N GLN A 78 -13.21 6.34 -10.03
CA GLN A 78 -12.14 5.43 -10.47
C GLN A 78 -11.85 4.36 -9.40
N ALA A 79 -11.68 4.77 -8.14
CA ALA A 79 -11.44 3.88 -7.02
C ALA A 79 -12.61 2.90 -6.81
N ASP A 80 -13.86 3.35 -6.94
CA ASP A 80 -15.05 2.50 -6.87
C ASP A 80 -15.05 1.43 -7.96
N LEU A 81 -14.71 1.82 -9.19
CA LEU A 81 -14.65 0.92 -10.33
C LEU A 81 -13.52 -0.11 -10.16
N VAL A 82 -12.33 0.31 -9.73
CA VAL A 82 -11.20 -0.59 -9.43
C VAL A 82 -11.57 -1.55 -8.29
N TRP A 83 -12.11 -1.04 -7.19
CA TRP A 83 -12.52 -1.84 -6.03
C TRP A 83 -13.54 -2.91 -6.41
N ASN A 84 -14.59 -2.51 -7.12
CA ASN A 84 -15.64 -3.41 -7.56
C ASN A 84 -15.07 -4.54 -8.45
N GLN A 85 -14.16 -4.19 -9.36
CA GLN A 85 -13.65 -5.15 -10.34
C GLN A 85 -12.59 -6.08 -9.76
N LEU A 86 -11.67 -5.57 -8.95
CA LEU A 86 -10.52 -6.36 -8.48
C LEU A 86 -10.72 -6.99 -7.09
N PHE A 87 -11.63 -6.47 -6.26
CA PHE A 87 -11.82 -6.93 -4.88
C PHE A 87 -13.21 -7.54 -4.61
N VAL A 88 -14.24 -7.07 -5.32
CA VAL A 88 -15.62 -7.55 -5.12
C VAL A 88 -15.97 -8.67 -6.10
N LYS A 89 -15.91 -8.38 -7.40
CA LYS A 89 -16.26 -9.33 -8.49
C LYS A 89 -15.24 -10.45 -8.65
N HIS A 90 -13.98 -10.19 -8.27
CA HIS A 90 -12.90 -11.15 -8.34
C HIS A 90 -12.16 -11.20 -7.01
N SER A 91 -11.54 -12.36 -6.72
CA SER A 91 -10.68 -12.48 -5.55
C SER A 91 -9.41 -11.64 -5.73
N PRO A 92 -9.05 -10.77 -4.77
CA PRO A 92 -7.89 -9.86 -4.85
C PRO A 92 -6.57 -10.60 -4.59
N ILE A 93 -6.16 -11.46 -5.54
CA ILE A 93 -4.99 -12.34 -5.39
C ILE A 93 -3.69 -11.79 -6.02
N SER A 94 -3.76 -10.74 -6.83
CA SER A 94 -2.56 -10.09 -7.36
C SER A 94 -1.79 -9.40 -6.24
N GLU A 95 -0.47 -9.21 -6.41
CA GLU A 95 0.35 -8.59 -5.37
C GLU A 95 -0.06 -7.13 -5.12
N ALA A 96 -0.43 -6.37 -6.15
CA ALA A 96 -0.95 -5.01 -5.97
C ALA A 96 -2.24 -5.00 -5.14
N CYS A 97 -3.18 -5.91 -5.41
CA CYS A 97 -4.41 -6.02 -4.62
C CYS A 97 -4.13 -6.45 -3.18
N ARG A 98 -3.27 -7.46 -3.01
CA ARG A 98 -2.84 -7.96 -1.70
C ARG A 98 -2.13 -6.86 -0.88
N GLY A 99 -1.37 -5.99 -1.53
CA GLY A 99 -0.74 -4.82 -0.92
C GLY A 99 -1.77 -3.93 -0.22
N VAL A 100 -2.86 -3.57 -0.91
CA VAL A 100 -3.95 -2.77 -0.31
C VAL A 100 -4.55 -3.46 0.91
N LEU A 101 -4.83 -4.76 0.83
CA LEU A 101 -5.39 -5.52 1.96
C LEU A 101 -4.42 -5.60 3.15
N THR A 102 -3.13 -5.74 2.87
CA THR A 102 -2.07 -5.78 3.89
C THR A 102 -1.98 -4.43 4.60
N THR A 103 -2.02 -3.32 3.85
CA THR A 103 -2.06 -1.97 4.40
C THR A 103 -3.27 -1.78 5.31
N LEU A 104 -4.48 -2.11 4.84
CA LEU A 104 -5.70 -2.03 5.66
C LEU A 104 -5.59 -2.85 6.95
N HIS A 105 -5.09 -4.08 6.85
CA HIS A 105 -4.91 -4.96 8.01
C HIS A 105 -3.91 -4.38 9.03
N LYS A 106 -2.77 -3.85 8.56
CA LYS A 106 -1.75 -3.22 9.42
C LYS A 106 -2.26 -1.95 10.11
N LEU A 107 -3.18 -1.23 9.48
CA LEU A 107 -3.87 -0.09 10.05
C LEU A 107 -5.00 -0.49 11.04
N GLY A 108 -5.23 -1.79 11.24
CA GLY A 108 -6.25 -2.32 12.15
C GLY A 108 -7.66 -2.39 11.57
N LEU A 109 -7.79 -2.27 10.25
CA LEU A 109 -9.07 -2.31 9.54
C LEU A 109 -9.37 -3.73 9.05
N ASP A 110 -10.65 -4.10 9.02
CA ASP A 110 -11.11 -5.40 8.50
C ASP A 110 -11.65 -5.26 7.07
N PRO A 111 -10.87 -5.61 6.03
CA PRO A 111 -11.31 -5.48 4.64
C PRO A 111 -12.37 -6.51 4.25
N ARG A 112 -12.66 -7.53 5.07
CA ARG A 112 -13.65 -8.58 4.75
C ARG A 112 -15.07 -8.04 4.68
N GLN A 113 -15.35 -6.92 5.35
CA GLN A 113 -16.64 -6.25 5.29
C GLN A 113 -16.93 -5.64 3.91
N ARG A 114 -15.89 -5.43 3.10
CA ARG A 114 -15.94 -4.86 1.75
C ARG A 114 -16.66 -3.50 1.66
N ASP A 115 -16.70 -2.77 2.78
CA ASP A 115 -17.36 -1.48 2.89
C ASP A 115 -16.36 -0.34 2.65
N LEU A 116 -16.22 0.05 1.38
CA LEU A 116 -15.31 1.12 0.98
C LEU A 116 -15.69 2.48 1.57
N ALA A 117 -16.98 2.73 1.84
CA ALA A 117 -17.44 3.98 2.43
C ALA A 117 -16.96 4.12 3.88
N SER A 118 -17.06 3.05 4.67
CA SER A 118 -16.52 3.02 6.03
C SER A 118 -15.00 3.18 6.05
N LEU A 119 -14.28 2.58 5.09
CA LEU A 119 -12.83 2.80 4.95
C LEU A 119 -12.51 4.27 4.67
N ARG A 120 -13.18 4.90 3.71
CA ARG A 120 -13.00 6.33 3.42
C ARG A 120 -13.26 7.21 4.64
N ASN A 121 -14.34 6.94 5.38
CA ASN A 121 -14.66 7.66 6.61
C ASN A 121 -13.57 7.53 7.68
N TRP A 122 -12.89 6.39 7.75
CA TRP A 122 -11.76 6.21 8.66
C TRP A 122 -10.53 7.01 8.20
N PHE A 123 -10.19 6.96 6.90
CA PHE A 123 -9.07 7.74 6.36
C PHE A 123 -9.28 9.25 6.51
N ALA A 124 -10.51 9.74 6.33
CA ALA A 124 -10.86 11.15 6.45
C ALA A 124 -10.69 11.75 7.86
N GLN A 125 -10.53 10.91 8.89
CA GLN A 125 -10.30 11.37 10.27
C GLN A 125 -8.84 11.70 10.56
N TRP A 126 -7.92 11.33 9.66
CA TRP A 126 -6.51 11.53 9.88
C TRP A 126 -6.03 12.91 9.47
N ASP A 127 -5.10 13.42 10.26
CA ASP A 127 -4.17 14.45 9.84
C ASP A 127 -3.05 13.81 9.00
N PRO A 128 -2.64 14.37 7.85
CA PRO A 128 -1.63 13.78 6.96
C PRO A 128 -0.28 13.51 7.64
N GLU A 129 0.21 14.44 8.47
CA GLU A 129 1.49 14.28 9.15
C GLU A 129 1.44 13.13 10.16
N ARG A 130 0.37 13.08 10.96
CA ARG A 130 0.13 11.95 11.89
C ARG A 130 -0.04 10.62 11.15
N TYR A 131 -0.70 10.62 10.00
CA TYR A 131 -0.89 9.41 9.19
C TYR A 131 0.42 8.91 8.60
N VAL A 132 1.27 9.79 8.08
CA VAL A 132 2.61 9.43 7.59
C VAL A 132 3.44 8.84 8.72
N ASN A 133 3.52 9.52 9.86
CA ASN A 133 4.25 9.01 11.03
C ASN A 133 3.75 7.62 11.44
N ARG A 134 2.43 7.42 11.45
CA ARG A 134 1.83 6.11 11.73
C ARG A 134 2.23 5.05 10.71
N CYS A 135 2.26 5.39 9.42
CA CYS A 135 2.71 4.48 8.37
C CYS A 135 4.18 4.08 8.56
N LEU A 136 5.06 5.05 8.85
CA LEU A 136 6.48 4.80 9.07
C LEU A 136 6.74 3.92 10.29
N GLU A 137 6.02 4.15 11.39
CA GLU A 137 6.06 3.29 12.58
C GLU A 137 5.65 1.85 12.26
N LEU A 138 4.51 1.67 11.58
CA LEU A 138 3.99 0.34 11.24
C LEU A 138 4.87 -0.42 10.26
N ALA A 139 5.54 0.29 9.36
CA ALA A 139 6.47 -0.25 8.38
C ALA A 139 7.90 -0.39 8.89
N ASN A 140 8.20 0.09 10.12
CA ASN A 140 9.54 0.19 10.68
C ASN A 140 10.52 0.95 9.74
N VAL A 141 10.05 2.03 9.11
CA VAL A 141 10.86 2.88 8.23
C VAL A 141 11.43 4.03 9.06
N GLN A 142 12.76 4.09 9.14
CA GLN A 142 13.48 5.17 9.82
C GLN A 142 13.69 6.37 8.92
N THR A 143 13.93 6.15 7.63
CA THR A 143 14.26 7.19 6.67
C THR A 143 13.72 6.81 5.32
N LEU A 144 13.11 7.78 4.63
CA LEU A 144 12.69 7.66 3.24
C LEU A 144 13.34 8.76 2.43
N TYR A 145 13.73 8.44 1.20
CA TYR A 145 14.25 9.40 0.24
C TYR A 145 13.21 9.65 -0.85
N MET A 146 12.95 10.93 -1.09
CA MET A 146 12.01 11.40 -2.12
C MET A 146 12.66 11.34 -3.50
N THR A 147 11.83 11.34 -4.54
CA THR A 147 12.24 11.62 -5.92
C THR A 147 11.87 13.06 -6.25
N ASN A 148 12.84 13.98 -6.16
CA ASN A 148 12.60 15.41 -6.40
C ASN A 148 13.00 15.78 -7.84
N SER A 149 12.02 16.03 -8.68
CA SER A 149 12.21 16.53 -10.04
C SER A 149 12.24 18.06 -10.04
N PRO A 150 13.32 18.72 -10.52
CA PRO A 150 13.34 20.18 -10.67
C PRO A 150 12.61 20.65 -11.93
N PHE A 151 12.02 19.72 -12.70
CA PHE A 151 11.32 19.98 -13.95
C PHE A 151 9.80 19.78 -13.85
N ASP A 152 9.30 19.35 -12.69
CA ASP A 152 7.87 19.24 -12.43
C ASP A 152 7.35 20.65 -12.06
N GLU A 153 6.34 21.12 -12.79
CA GLU A 153 5.70 22.44 -12.58
C GLU A 153 4.78 22.48 -11.35
#